data_AF-A0A8J4U9Q6-F1
#
_entry.id   AF-A0A8J4U9Q6-F1
#
_cell.length_a   1.000
_cell.length_b   1.000
_cell.length_c   1.000
_cell.angle_alpha   90.00
_cell.angle_beta   90.00
_cell.angle_gamma   90.00
#
_symmetry.space_group_name_H-M   'P 1'
#
loop_
_entity.id
_entity.type
_entity.pdbx_description
1 polymer ?
#
loop_
_entity_poly.entity_id
_entity_poly.type
_entity_poly.pdbx_seq_one_letter_code
_entity_poly.pdbx_strand_id
1 'polypeptide(L)' 'VEVLFNGRKHFVLRRQSDFQMLHRKLKKILQLPEFPSKRTQLRAKPSEQRQQELEDYIQ' A
#
# COMPACT_ATOMS: atom_id res chain seq x y z
N VAL A 1 7.49 4.09 -3.05
CA VAL A 1 7.47 2.61 -2.99
C VAL A 1 8.53 2.10 -3.94
N GLU A 2 9.42 1.27 -3.42
CA GLU A 2 10.41 0.55 -4.21
C GLU A 2 9.82 -0.80 -4.63
N VAL A 3 10.00 -1.17 -5.90
CA VAL A 3 9.53 -2.46 -6.43
C VAL A 3 10.66 -3.10 -7.22
N LEU A 4 10.99 -4.35 -6.90
CA LEU A 4 11.90 -5.16 -7.69
C LEU A 4 11.08 -6.07 -8.61
N PHE A 5 11.21 -5.90 -9.92
CA PHE A 5 10.47 -6.70 -10.90
C PHE A 5 11.36 -7.02 -12.10
N ASN A 6 11.39 -8.29 -12.51
CA ASN A 6 12.27 -8.78 -13.59
C ASN A 6 13.75 -8.36 -13.43
N GLY A 7 14.28 -8.43 -12.20
CA GLY A 7 15.67 -8.03 -11.90
C GLY A 7 15.95 -6.52 -12.05
N ARG A 8 14.91 -5.69 -12.25
CA ARG A 8 15.02 -4.24 -12.34
C ARG A 8 14.33 -3.60 -11.14
N LYS A 9 14.98 -2.55 -10.62
CA LYS A 9 14.49 -1.76 -9.49
C LYS A 9 13.70 -0.56 -10.00
N HIS A 10 12.49 -0.40 -9.51
CA HIS A 10 11.56 0.65 -9.89
C HIS A 10 11.20 1.51 -8.68
N PHE A 11 11.26 2.82 -8.84
CA PHE A 11 10.78 3.78 -7.84
C PHE A 11 9.45 4.35 -8.29
N VAL A 12 8.39 4.04 -7.56
CA VAL A 12 7.04 4.54 -7.84
C VAL A 12 6.66 5.57 -6.78
N LEU A 13 6.53 6.83 -7.21
CA LEU A 13 6.01 7.93 -6.40
C LEU A 13 4.49 7.93 -6.48
N ARG A 14 3.83 7.49 -5.41
CA ARG A 14 2.37 7.44 -5.29
C ARG A 14 1.93 7.87 -3.91
N ARG A 15 0.76 8.49 -3.84
CA ARG A 15 0.14 8.84 -2.56
C ARG A 15 -0.59 7.62 -2.02
N GLN A 16 -0.75 7.52 -0.70
CA GLN A 16 -1.48 6.44 -0.05
C GLN A 16 -2.94 6.30 -0.58
N SER A 17 -3.56 7.40 -1.01
CA SER A 17 -4.87 7.42 -1.65
C SER A 17 -4.92 6.64 -2.97
N ASP A 18 -3.81 6.60 -3.71
CA ASP A 18 -3.72 5.92 -4.99
C ASP A 18 -3.77 4.39 -4.78
N PHE A 19 -3.11 3.90 -3.73
CA PHE A 19 -3.15 2.49 -3.32
C PHE A 19 -4.52 2.08 -2.76
N GLN A 20 -5.20 2.97 -2.01
CA GLN A 20 -6.58 2.72 -1.57
C GLN A 20 -7.53 2.53 -2.75
N MET A 21 -7.39 3.36 -3.79
CA MET A 21 -8.22 3.26 -4.99
C MET A 21 -7.94 1.94 -5.73
N LEU A 22 -6.67 1.56 -5.87
CA LEU A 22 -6.27 0.29 -6.47
C LEU A 22 -6.84 -0.90 -5.71
N HIS A 23 -6.69 -0.93 -4.38
CA HIS A 23 -7.28 -1.97 -3.53
C HIS A 23 -8.78 -2.13 -3.73
N ARG A 24 -9.53 -1.02 -3.73
CA ARG A 24 -10.99 -1.05 -3.93
C ARG A 24 -11.40 -1.63 -5.28
N LYS A 25 -10.59 -1.44 -6.33
CA LYS A 25 -10.84 -2.03 -7.65
C LYS A 25 -10.53 -3.52 -7.64
N LEU A 26 -9.41 -3.92 -7.05
CA LEU A 26 -8.96 -5.32 -7.02
C LEU A 26 -9.80 -6.21 -6.11
N LYS A 27 -10.25 -5.71 -4.94
CA LYS A 27 -11.11 -6.44 -4.00
C LYS A 27 -12.43 -6.92 -4.63
N LYS A 28 -12.88 -6.29 -5.71
CA LYS A 28 -14.08 -6.71 -6.47
C LYS A 28 -13.85 -7.95 -7.33
N ILE A 29 -12.60 -8.24 -7.67
CA ILE A 29 -12.20 -9.27 -8.65
C ILE A 29 -11.47 -10.42 -7.95
N LEU A 30 -10.77 -10.13 -6.85
CA LEU A 30 -9.92 -11.05 -6.11
C LEU A 30 -10.19 -10.93 -4.61
N GLN A 31 -10.00 -12.03 -3.87
CA GLN A 31 -9.98 -11.98 -2.41
C GLN A 31 -8.65 -11.34 -1.96
N LEU A 32 -8.69 -10.04 -1.69
CA LEU A 32 -7.54 -9.30 -1.15
C LEU A 32 -7.61 -9.23 0.38
N PRO A 33 -6.46 -9.25 1.08
CA PRO A 33 -6.38 -8.97 2.50
C PRO A 33 -6.87 -7.54 2.83
N GLU A 34 -7.16 -7.28 4.11
CA GLU A 34 -7.60 -5.96 4.57
C GLU A 34 -6.57 -4.87 4.24
N PHE A 35 -7.06 -3.72 3.77
CA PHE A 35 -6.19 -2.60 3.44
C PHE A 35 -5.71 -1.86 4.70
N PRO A 36 -4.42 -1.48 4.80
CA PRO A 36 -3.80 -0.92 6.02
C PRO A 36 -4.18 0.53 6.36
N SER A 37 -5.37 1.04 5.95
CA SER A 37 -5.79 2.42 6.21
C SER A 37 -7.03 2.52 7.08
N LYS A 38 -6.84 2.48 8.40
CA LYS A 38 -7.83 3.03 9.35
C LYS A 38 -7.47 4.50 9.61
N ARG A 39 -8.32 5.45 9.20
CA ARG A 39 -8.08 6.92 9.36
C ARG A 39 -7.66 7.30 10.79
N THR A 40 -8.18 6.57 11.79
CA THR A 40 -7.87 6.74 13.20
C THR A 40 -6.46 6.26 13.57
N GLN A 41 -5.97 5.18 12.95
CA GLN A 41 -4.61 4.66 13.15
C GLN A 41 -3.56 5.50 12.42
N LEU A 42 -3.95 6.17 11.33
CA LEU A 42 -3.07 7.03 10.54
C LEU A 42 -2.55 8.26 11.28
N ARG A 43 -3.35 8.81 12.21
CA ARG A 43 -2.96 9.96 13.05
C ARG A 43 -2.10 9.57 14.25
N ALA A 44 -2.20 8.32 14.71
CA ALA A 44 -1.48 7.82 15.88
C ALA A 44 -0.15 7.14 15.53
N LYS A 45 0.00 6.62 14.29
CA LYS A 45 1.19 5.87 13.86
C LYS A 45 2.29 6.77 13.27
N PRO A 46 3.57 6.51 13.60
CA PRO A 46 4.72 7.09 12.91
C PRO A 46 4.64 6.90 11.39
N SER A 47 5.21 7.84 10.62
CA SER A 47 5.20 7.79 9.14
C SER A 47 5.88 6.54 8.59
N GLU A 48 6.97 6.09 9.22
CA GLU A 48 7.72 4.90 8.82
C GLU A 48 6.89 3.62 8.97
N GLN A 49 6.17 3.48 10.08
CA GLN A 49 5.28 2.33 10.30
C GLN A 49 4.15 2.28 9.26
N ARG A 50 3.62 3.45 8.87
CA ARG A 50 2.62 3.53 7.78
C ARG A 50 3.20 3.15 6.43
N GLN A 51 4.47 3.44 6.19
CA GLN A 51 5.16 3.05 4.97
C GLN A 51 5.39 1.54 4.94
N GLN A 52 5.88 0.95 6.04
CA GLN A 52 6.12 -0.49 6.13
C GLN A 52 4.83 -1.30 5.91
N GLU A 53 3.73 -0.95 6.59
CA GLU A 53 2.45 -1.66 6.43
C GLU A 53 1.92 -1.58 4.99
N LEU A 54 2.22 -0.50 4.27
CA LEU A 54 1.84 -0.35 2.88
C LEU A 54 2.73 -1.18 1.95
N GLU A 55 4.03 -1.27 2.24
CA GLU A 55 4.97 -2.11 1.50
C GLU A 55 4.64 -3.59 1.69
N ASP A 56 4.37 -4.02 2.92
CA ASP A 56 3.94 -5.40 3.25
C ASP A 56 2.63 -5.78 2.54
N TYR A 57 1.72 -4.81 2.38
CA TYR A 57 0.44 -5.03 1.69
C TYR A 57 0.59 -5.20 0.16
N ILE A 58 1.64 -4.62 -0.43
CA ILE A 58 1.87 -4.60 -1.88
C ILE A 58 2.68 -5.81 -2.35
N GLN A 59 3.49 -6.42 -1.48
CA GLN A 59 4.22 -7.67 -1.73
C GLN A 59 3.27 -8.84 -2.00
#